data_AF-A0A7K2FPS8-F1
#
_entry.id   AF-A0A7K2FPS8-F1
#
_cell.length_a   1.000
_cell.length_b   1.000
_cell.length_c   1.000
_cell.angle_alpha   90.00
_cell.angle_beta   90.00
_cell.angle_gamma   90.00
#
_symmetry.space_group_name_H-M   'P 1'
#
loop_
_entity.id
_entity.type
_entity.pdbx_description
1 polymer ?
#
loop_
_entity_poly.entity_id
_entity_poly.type
_entity_poly.pdbx_seq_one_letter_code
_entity_poly.pdbx_strand_id
1 'polypeptide(L)'
;MSTGFSRRATVSLCSLCAAGVLALAPAASAIGHGAGEPAPPAPRAAVPQPSLLYGSGPQVRPLRGAPALPELSALSWLIADAGTGEVLAADGAHRKLPPASTLKTLFALTVLPTLPAAEKHTVRYEELADVGEGSSLVGVEEGHTYQVSDLWRGVFLSSGNDAVHVLAALDGGVPRTVNRMQTKAHALGALDTHVVSPDGYDAPGQVSSAFDLAIFGREGLRNPEFARYCSTAQAEFPGDGLPFGIENTNRLLTGEDGVARYPGLIGIKNGYTSNAGNTLVAAARRGGHTLVVTVMNPQEGDGLAVYEEARSLLDWGFAAAGHVDPVGSLDGLRTAPAPKPVHSAVPVAAATGPTPPDDTDWTETATVAGISVLGAALVALILRSKGTTRSKDV
;
A
#
# COMPACT_ATOMS: atom_id res chain seq x y z
N MET A 1 15.79 60.18 -20.43
CA MET A 1 14.71 59.78 -21.37
C MET A 1 13.67 59.03 -20.53
N SER A 2 12.75 59.75 -19.88
CA SER A 2 11.45 60.20 -20.39
C SER A 2 10.48 59.03 -20.61
N THR A 3 9.62 58.74 -19.62
CA THR A 3 8.14 58.95 -19.63
C THR A 3 7.32 57.91 -20.42
N GLY A 4 6.23 57.34 -19.90
CA GLY A 4 5.58 57.63 -18.62
C GLY A 4 4.32 56.78 -18.33
N PHE A 5 3.69 57.10 -17.21
CA PHE A 5 2.47 56.48 -16.64
C PHE A 5 1.19 57.07 -17.28
N SER A 6 0.06 56.35 -17.28
CA SER A 6 -1.22 56.80 -16.66
C SER A 6 -2.44 55.90 -16.96
N ARG A 7 -3.45 55.96 -16.09
CA ARG A 7 -4.78 55.31 -16.16
C ARG A 7 -5.88 56.31 -16.55
N ARG A 8 -7.00 55.82 -17.12
CA ARG A 8 -8.42 56.28 -17.05
C ARG A 8 -9.23 55.36 -17.99
N ALA A 9 -10.34 54.69 -17.68
CA ALA A 9 -11.47 54.85 -16.76
C ALA A 9 -12.66 55.69 -17.29
N THR A 10 -13.82 55.00 -17.45
CA THR A 10 -15.20 55.45 -17.13
C THR A 10 -16.20 55.82 -18.27
N VAL A 11 -17.11 54.88 -18.57
CA VAL A 11 -18.60 54.95 -18.68
C VAL A 11 -19.31 55.93 -19.68
N SER A 12 -20.17 55.38 -20.57
CA SER A 12 -21.66 55.45 -20.55
C SER A 12 -22.25 54.97 -21.90
N LEU A 13 -23.03 53.88 -21.97
CA LEU A 13 -24.50 53.78 -21.83
C LEU A 13 -25.34 54.60 -22.84
N CYS A 14 -26.10 53.91 -23.70
CA CYS A 14 -27.47 54.31 -24.07
C CYS A 14 -28.27 53.10 -24.57
N SER A 15 -29.45 52.88 -23.96
CA SER A 15 -30.34 51.73 -24.18
C SER A 15 -31.43 52.03 -25.21
N LEU A 16 -32.06 51.00 -25.80
CA LEU A 16 -33.52 50.99 -25.97
C LEU A 16 -34.07 49.58 -26.28
N CYS A 17 -35.29 49.32 -25.81
CA CYS A 17 -35.94 48.01 -25.80
C CYS A 17 -37.02 47.88 -26.88
N ALA A 18 -37.32 46.65 -27.30
CA ALA A 18 -38.67 46.28 -27.76
C ALA A 18 -38.93 44.77 -27.51
N ALA A 19 -40.08 44.46 -26.92
CA ALA A 19 -40.69 43.12 -26.98
C ALA A 19 -41.17 42.85 -28.42
N GLY A 20 -41.49 41.64 -28.88
CA GLY A 20 -41.72 40.33 -28.25
C GLY A 20 -42.85 39.63 -29.04
N VAL A 21 -43.04 38.32 -28.86
CA VAL A 21 -44.27 37.51 -29.11
C VAL A 21 -43.85 36.05 -29.31
N LEU A 22 -44.52 35.15 -28.57
CA LEU A 22 -44.40 33.71 -28.70
C LEU A 22 -45.35 33.22 -29.81
N ALA A 23 -44.90 32.31 -30.68
CA ALA A 23 -45.80 31.52 -31.53
C ALA A 23 -45.28 30.08 -31.58
N LEU A 24 -46.09 29.13 -31.09
CA LEU A 24 -45.80 27.70 -31.18
C LEU A 24 -46.02 27.20 -32.62
N ALA A 25 -45.12 26.34 -33.09
CA ALA A 25 -45.34 25.47 -34.23
C ALA A 25 -44.88 24.04 -33.88
N PRO A 26 -45.67 22.99 -34.22
CA PRO A 26 -45.34 21.62 -33.85
C PRO A 26 -44.31 21.02 -34.81
N ALA A 27 -43.19 20.52 -34.28
CA ALA A 27 -42.29 19.67 -35.04
C ALA A 27 -42.88 18.25 -35.13
N ALA A 28 -43.53 17.93 -36.24
CA ALA A 28 -43.96 16.56 -36.55
C ALA A 28 -42.75 15.68 -36.90
N SER A 29 -42.73 14.46 -36.36
CA SER A 29 -41.62 13.52 -36.49
C SER A 29 -41.40 13.02 -37.92
N ALA A 30 -40.24 13.32 -38.51
CA ALA A 30 -39.76 12.66 -39.72
C ALA A 30 -38.83 11.50 -39.35
N ILE A 31 -39.26 10.25 -39.61
CA ILE A 31 -38.45 9.05 -39.37
C ILE A 31 -37.40 8.93 -40.49
N GLY A 32 -36.24 9.55 -40.27
CA GLY A 32 -35.06 9.32 -41.10
C GLY A 32 -34.44 7.96 -40.78
N HIS A 33 -34.37 7.07 -41.77
CA HIS A 33 -33.59 5.83 -41.68
C HIS A 33 -32.08 6.17 -41.75
N GLY A 34 -31.51 6.58 -40.63
CA GLY A 34 -30.06 6.67 -40.47
C GLY A 34 -29.45 5.28 -40.36
N ALA A 35 -28.51 4.95 -41.24
CA ALA A 35 -27.65 3.78 -41.04
C ALA A 35 -26.87 3.97 -39.74
N GLY A 36 -27.17 3.16 -38.73
CA GLY A 36 -26.55 3.29 -37.41
C GLY A 36 -25.05 3.05 -37.49
N GLU A 37 -24.28 4.04 -37.04
CA GLU A 37 -22.86 3.88 -36.72
C GLU A 37 -22.72 2.69 -35.75
N PRO A 38 -21.83 1.72 -36.01
CA PRO A 38 -21.73 0.54 -35.16
C PRO A 38 -21.32 0.97 -33.76
N ALA A 39 -22.17 0.68 -32.77
CA ALA A 39 -21.89 1.00 -31.39
C ALA A 39 -20.52 0.43 -30.98
N PRO A 40 -19.69 1.20 -30.24
CA PRO A 40 -18.42 0.68 -29.75
C PRO A 40 -18.67 -0.61 -28.97
N PRO A 41 -17.81 -1.64 -29.13
CA PRO A 41 -18.04 -2.92 -28.49
C PRO A 41 -18.19 -2.71 -26.99
N ALA A 42 -19.34 -3.12 -26.44
CA ALA A 42 -19.60 -3.05 -25.02
C ALA A 42 -18.43 -3.72 -24.27
N PRO A 43 -17.93 -3.15 -23.17
CA PRO A 43 -16.84 -3.74 -22.42
C PRO A 43 -17.25 -5.15 -22.01
N ARG A 44 -16.65 -6.14 -22.68
CA ARG A 44 -16.93 -7.55 -22.42
C ARG A 44 -16.46 -7.80 -21.00
N ALA A 45 -17.41 -7.93 -20.07
CA ALA A 45 -17.11 -8.30 -18.69
C ALA A 45 -16.31 -9.61 -18.75
N ALA A 46 -15.00 -9.51 -18.50
CA ALA A 46 -14.13 -10.65 -18.57
C ALA A 46 -14.60 -11.62 -17.49
N VAL A 47 -14.89 -12.86 -17.88
CA VAL A 47 -15.08 -13.94 -16.90
C VAL A 47 -13.79 -13.96 -16.06
N PRO A 48 -13.87 -13.88 -14.72
CA PRO A 48 -12.67 -13.89 -13.89
C PRO A 48 -11.85 -15.14 -14.19
N GLN A 49 -10.71 -14.96 -14.85
CA GLN A 49 -9.78 -16.04 -15.13
C GLN A 49 -9.26 -16.57 -13.79
N PRO A 50 -9.20 -17.89 -13.56
CA PRO A 50 -8.63 -18.42 -12.32
C PRO A 50 -7.17 -17.98 -12.19
N SER A 51 -6.75 -17.63 -10.98
CA SER A 51 -5.36 -17.31 -10.67
C SER A 51 -4.48 -18.54 -10.88
N LEU A 52 -3.37 -18.38 -11.59
CA LEU A 52 -2.35 -19.41 -11.75
C LEU A 52 -1.23 -19.32 -10.71
N LEU A 53 -1.25 -18.32 -9.82
CA LEU A 53 -0.15 -18.04 -8.87
C LEU A 53 0.14 -19.19 -7.87
N TYR A 54 -0.82 -20.10 -7.68
CA TYR A 54 -0.67 -21.32 -6.88
C TYR A 54 -0.21 -22.55 -7.69
N GLY A 55 0.04 -22.39 -8.99
CA GLY A 55 0.56 -23.42 -9.88
C GLY A 55 2.04 -23.72 -9.63
N SER A 56 2.46 -24.93 -10.01
CA SER A 56 3.85 -25.37 -9.96
C SER A 56 4.59 -25.06 -11.26
N GLY A 57 5.81 -24.52 -11.18
CA GLY A 57 6.62 -24.16 -12.33
C GLY A 57 6.20 -22.83 -12.97
N PRO A 58 6.86 -22.39 -14.06
CA PRO A 58 6.60 -21.10 -14.68
C PRO A 58 5.16 -20.94 -15.19
N GLN A 59 4.50 -19.89 -14.73
CA GLN A 59 3.13 -19.51 -15.08
C GLN A 59 3.16 -18.29 -16.00
N VAL A 60 2.63 -18.43 -17.21
CA VAL A 60 2.48 -17.35 -18.21
C VAL A 60 1.29 -17.65 -19.12
N ARG A 61 0.56 -16.62 -19.57
CA ARG A 61 -0.50 -16.75 -20.59
C ARG A 61 -0.10 -15.98 -21.86
N PRO A 62 0.71 -16.58 -22.76
CA PRO A 62 1.17 -15.90 -23.96
C PRO A 62 0.04 -15.75 -24.99
N LEU A 63 -0.10 -14.54 -25.52
CA LEU A 63 -0.89 -14.26 -26.72
C LEU A 63 0.02 -14.37 -27.96
N ARG A 64 -0.58 -14.24 -29.15
CA ARG A 64 0.17 -14.21 -30.41
C ARG A 64 1.16 -13.04 -30.41
N GLY A 65 2.46 -13.36 -30.51
CA GLY A 65 3.54 -12.37 -30.53
C GLY A 65 4.25 -12.17 -29.19
N ALA A 66 3.84 -12.87 -28.13
CA ALA A 66 4.57 -12.88 -26.86
C ALA A 66 6.02 -13.35 -27.07
N PRO A 67 7.03 -12.67 -26.48
CA PRO A 67 8.37 -13.21 -26.40
C PRO A 67 8.40 -14.44 -25.49
N ALA A 68 9.31 -15.39 -25.79
CA ALA A 68 9.57 -16.51 -24.89
C ALA A 68 10.03 -16.00 -23.51
N LEU A 69 9.50 -16.59 -22.46
CA LEU A 69 9.94 -16.34 -21.09
C LEU A 69 11.41 -16.76 -20.96
N PRO A 70 12.29 -15.98 -20.29
CA PRO A 70 13.68 -16.37 -20.05
C PRO A 70 13.76 -17.62 -19.17
N GLU A 71 14.84 -18.39 -19.33
CA GLU A 71 15.23 -19.43 -18.38
C GLU A 71 15.82 -18.77 -17.13
N LEU A 72 15.40 -19.22 -15.96
CA LEU A 72 15.70 -18.60 -14.65
C LEU A 72 15.96 -19.70 -13.63
N SER A 73 16.95 -19.51 -12.77
CA SER A 73 17.34 -20.48 -11.73
C SER A 73 16.72 -20.19 -10.36
N ALA A 74 16.10 -19.02 -10.17
CA ALA A 74 15.49 -18.64 -8.90
C ALA A 74 14.38 -19.60 -8.43
N LEU A 75 14.44 -19.96 -7.15
CA LEU A 75 13.46 -20.83 -6.48
C LEU A 75 12.04 -20.25 -6.44
N SER A 76 11.90 -18.94 -6.57
CA SER A 76 10.65 -18.19 -6.65
C SER A 76 10.88 -16.84 -7.31
N TRP A 77 10.02 -16.44 -8.24
CA TRP A 77 10.08 -15.12 -8.88
C TRP A 77 8.71 -14.69 -9.40
N LEU A 78 8.52 -13.39 -9.59
CA LEU A 78 7.28 -12.79 -10.08
C LEU A 78 7.55 -11.47 -10.80
N ILE A 79 6.79 -11.18 -11.86
CA ILE A 79 6.75 -9.86 -12.51
C ILE A 79 5.32 -9.37 -12.71
N ALA A 80 5.06 -8.10 -12.35
CA ALA A 80 3.74 -7.47 -12.42
C ALA A 80 3.80 -6.00 -12.85
N ASP A 81 2.71 -5.48 -13.42
CA ASP A 81 2.51 -4.03 -13.57
C ASP A 81 2.11 -3.41 -12.23
N ALA A 82 2.86 -2.42 -11.76
CA ALA A 82 2.63 -1.78 -10.47
C ALA A 82 1.39 -0.88 -10.44
N GLY A 83 0.96 -0.36 -11.60
CA GLY A 83 -0.22 0.45 -11.77
C GLY A 83 -1.49 -0.41 -11.64
N THR A 84 -1.66 -1.38 -12.53
CA THR A 84 -2.85 -2.26 -12.54
C THR A 84 -2.82 -3.29 -11.40
N GLY A 85 -1.62 -3.76 -11.02
CA GLY A 85 -1.43 -4.90 -10.11
C GLY A 85 -1.46 -6.25 -10.81
N GLU A 86 -1.65 -6.29 -12.13
CA GLU A 86 -1.70 -7.53 -12.90
C GLU A 86 -0.34 -8.23 -12.90
N VAL A 87 -0.33 -9.50 -12.51
CA VAL A 87 0.85 -10.35 -12.58
C VAL A 87 0.96 -10.91 -13.99
N LEU A 88 2.07 -10.65 -14.67
CA LEU A 88 2.31 -11.03 -16.07
C LEU A 88 2.86 -12.46 -16.18
N ALA A 89 3.79 -12.81 -15.29
CA ALA A 89 4.33 -14.15 -15.11
C ALA A 89 4.88 -14.35 -13.69
N ALA A 90 4.95 -15.60 -13.24
CA ALA A 90 5.59 -15.99 -11.97
C ALA A 90 6.00 -17.47 -11.97
N ASP A 91 6.94 -17.85 -11.11
CA ASP A 91 7.16 -19.24 -10.69
C ASP A 91 7.24 -19.29 -9.17
N GLY A 92 6.58 -20.29 -8.57
CA GLY A 92 6.53 -20.47 -7.12
C GLY A 92 6.11 -19.20 -6.38
N ALA A 93 5.14 -18.43 -6.89
CA ALA A 93 4.83 -17.08 -6.41
C ALA A 93 4.57 -17.00 -4.90
N HIS A 94 3.91 -18.04 -4.35
CA HIS A 94 3.58 -18.21 -2.93
C HIS A 94 4.56 -19.14 -2.17
N ARG A 95 5.74 -19.45 -2.75
CA ARG A 95 6.75 -20.27 -2.10
C ARG A 95 7.37 -19.50 -0.94
N LYS A 96 7.22 -20.03 0.27
CA LYS A 96 7.77 -19.44 1.49
C LYS A 96 9.29 -19.63 1.54
N LEU A 97 10.02 -18.54 1.47
CA LEU A 97 11.49 -18.48 1.49
C LEU A 97 11.93 -17.36 2.46
N PRO A 98 13.13 -17.45 3.08
CA PRO A 98 13.66 -16.35 3.87
C PRO A 98 13.85 -15.10 2.98
N PRO A 99 13.39 -13.91 3.38
CA PRO A 99 13.39 -12.73 2.52
C PRO A 99 14.74 -12.01 2.42
N ALA A 100 15.64 -12.23 3.39
CA ALA A 100 16.76 -11.32 3.67
C ALA A 100 16.30 -9.85 3.78
N SER A 101 17.21 -8.91 3.50
CA SER A 101 16.95 -7.46 3.57
C SER A 101 15.84 -6.93 2.65
N THR A 102 15.23 -7.73 1.76
CA THR A 102 14.01 -7.30 1.04
C THR A 102 12.83 -7.07 1.98
N LEU A 103 12.82 -7.71 3.16
CA LEU A 103 11.81 -7.46 4.21
C LEU A 103 11.82 -6.02 4.74
N LYS A 104 12.93 -5.28 4.56
CA LYS A 104 13.01 -3.85 4.88
C LYS A 104 11.99 -3.00 4.12
N THR A 105 11.43 -3.50 3.01
CA THR A 105 10.30 -2.87 2.31
C THR A 105 9.02 -2.85 3.16
N LEU A 106 8.70 -3.94 3.86
CA LEU A 106 7.61 -4.03 4.82
C LEU A 106 7.87 -3.18 6.08
N PHE A 107 9.11 -3.16 6.55
CA PHE A 107 9.54 -2.28 7.65
C PHE A 107 9.30 -0.81 7.30
N ALA A 108 9.76 -0.36 6.13
CA ALA A 108 9.51 0.99 5.63
C ALA A 108 8.00 1.29 5.50
N LEU A 109 7.19 0.39 4.94
CA LEU A 109 5.72 0.54 4.89
C LEU A 109 5.02 0.63 6.26
N THR A 110 5.72 0.25 7.32
CA THR A 110 5.22 0.21 8.70
C THR A 110 5.67 1.43 9.51
N VAL A 111 6.95 1.80 9.41
CA VAL A 111 7.61 2.78 10.30
C VAL A 111 7.86 4.14 9.63
N LEU A 112 8.14 4.18 8.33
CA LEU A 112 8.35 5.44 7.59
C LEU A 112 7.19 6.44 7.74
N PRO A 113 5.89 6.03 7.76
CA PRO A 113 4.78 6.98 7.91
C PRO A 113 4.61 7.53 9.33
N THR A 114 5.32 7.00 10.34
CA THR A 114 5.14 7.39 11.75
C THR A 114 6.26 8.25 12.32
N LEU A 115 7.41 8.34 11.64
CA LEU A 115 8.58 9.11 12.11
C LEU A 115 8.84 10.29 11.17
N PRO A 116 8.71 11.56 11.62
CA PRO A 116 9.02 12.74 10.82
C PRO A 116 10.49 12.75 10.36
N ALA A 117 10.73 12.95 9.06
CA ALA A 117 12.07 12.86 8.47
C ALA A 117 13.12 13.81 9.10
N ALA A 118 12.69 14.97 9.61
CA ALA A 118 13.55 15.97 10.26
C ALA A 118 13.68 15.81 11.79
N GLU A 119 13.04 14.80 12.37
CA GLU A 119 13.24 14.46 13.79
C GLU A 119 14.69 14.01 14.00
N LYS A 120 15.29 14.44 15.11
CA LYS A 120 16.66 14.11 15.49
C LYS A 120 16.66 13.18 16.69
N HIS A 121 17.49 12.15 16.63
CA HIS A 121 17.64 11.17 17.70
C HIS A 121 19.12 10.97 18.02
N THR A 122 19.45 10.99 19.31
CA THR A 122 20.77 10.62 19.82
C THR A 122 20.74 9.15 20.21
N VAL A 123 21.54 8.35 19.52
CA VAL A 123 21.51 6.88 19.62
C VAL A 123 22.03 6.42 20.98
N ARG A 124 21.40 5.39 21.54
CA ARG A 124 21.78 4.77 22.82
C ARG A 124 22.34 3.37 22.60
N TYR A 125 23.25 2.92 23.47
CA TYR A 125 23.85 1.59 23.41
C TYR A 125 22.83 0.46 23.20
N GLU A 126 21.72 0.50 23.96
CA GLU A 126 20.72 -0.56 23.96
C GLU A 126 19.95 -0.66 22.62
N GLU A 127 20.04 0.35 21.76
CA GLU A 127 19.40 0.39 20.44
C GLU A 127 20.27 -0.29 19.36
N LEU A 128 21.53 -0.63 19.68
CA LEU A 128 22.46 -1.34 18.80
C LEU A 128 22.84 -2.73 19.34
N ALA A 129 22.54 -3.02 20.61
CA ALA A 129 22.98 -4.23 21.31
C ALA A 129 22.48 -5.56 20.70
N ASP A 130 21.31 -5.56 20.06
CA ASP A 130 20.68 -6.76 19.45
C ASP A 130 20.90 -6.87 17.92
N VAL A 131 21.80 -6.05 17.34
CA VAL A 131 22.14 -6.14 15.91
C VAL A 131 22.97 -7.40 15.66
N GLY A 132 22.46 -8.32 14.83
CA GLY A 132 23.08 -9.62 14.58
C GLY A 132 24.49 -9.55 13.98
N GLU A 133 25.37 -10.47 14.39
CA GLU A 133 26.73 -10.59 13.87
C GLU A 133 26.76 -10.77 12.34
N GLY A 134 27.70 -10.10 11.65
CA GLY A 134 27.78 -10.16 10.18
C GLY A 134 26.66 -9.43 9.43
N SER A 135 25.79 -8.69 10.13
CA SER A 135 24.82 -7.78 9.51
C SER A 135 25.48 -6.75 8.61
N SER A 136 24.80 -6.35 7.54
CA SER A 136 25.11 -5.08 6.86
C SER A 136 24.82 -3.92 7.82
N LEU A 137 25.77 -2.99 7.95
CA LEU A 137 25.67 -1.79 8.79
C LEU A 137 25.87 -0.56 7.91
N VAL A 138 25.26 0.57 8.27
CA VAL A 138 25.60 1.87 7.66
C VAL A 138 26.73 2.56 8.43
N GLY A 139 26.89 2.28 9.73
CA GLY A 139 27.81 2.99 10.62
C GLY A 139 27.07 3.93 11.57
N VAL A 140 25.97 3.46 12.17
CA VAL A 140 25.31 4.19 13.27
C VAL A 140 26.11 3.98 14.57
N GLU A 141 26.46 5.08 15.24
CA GLU A 141 27.28 5.08 16.45
C GLU A 141 26.48 5.54 17.69
N GLU A 142 26.75 4.94 18.84
CA GLU A 142 26.22 5.40 20.14
C GLU A 142 26.62 6.84 20.44
N GLY A 143 25.70 7.63 21.01
CA GLY A 143 25.95 9.02 21.40
C GLY A 143 25.96 10.01 20.23
N HIS A 144 26.03 9.53 18.99
CA HIS A 144 25.89 10.36 17.80
C HIS A 144 24.42 10.71 17.54
N THR A 145 24.17 11.90 16.96
CA THR A 145 22.81 12.40 16.68
C THR A 145 22.52 12.41 15.18
N TYR A 146 21.59 11.57 14.74
CA TYR A 146 21.16 11.46 13.34
C TYR A 146 19.79 12.09 13.15
N GLN A 147 19.46 12.56 11.94
CA GLN A 147 18.06 12.74 11.57
C GLN A 147 17.46 11.40 11.16
N VAL A 148 16.15 11.24 11.36
CA VAL A 148 15.39 10.09 10.85
C VAL A 148 15.59 9.91 9.33
N SER A 149 15.72 11.01 8.57
CA SER A 149 16.05 10.94 7.14
C SER A 149 17.39 10.28 6.82
N ASP A 150 18.36 10.42 7.71
CA ASP A 150 19.72 9.91 7.50
C ASP A 150 19.71 8.40 7.74
N LEU A 151 19.08 7.95 8.83
CA LEU A 151 18.82 6.53 9.11
C LEU A 151 18.10 5.85 7.94
N TRP A 152 17.06 6.46 7.36
CA TRP A 152 16.38 5.91 6.17
C TRP A 152 17.27 5.80 4.93
N ARG A 153 18.27 6.70 4.74
CA ARG A 153 19.29 6.50 3.70
C ARG A 153 20.12 5.25 4.00
N GLY A 154 20.54 5.05 5.24
CA GLY A 154 21.26 3.84 5.67
C GLY A 154 20.48 2.54 5.44
N VAL A 155 19.18 2.53 5.74
CA VAL A 155 18.27 1.38 5.50
C VAL A 155 18.18 1.02 4.02
N PHE A 156 18.03 2.01 3.13
CA PHE A 156 17.83 1.75 1.70
C PHE A 156 19.12 1.54 0.92
N LEU A 157 20.16 2.35 1.17
CA LEU A 157 21.40 2.32 0.40
C LEU A 157 22.33 1.20 0.91
N SER A 158 22.86 1.36 2.12
CA SER A 158 23.79 0.42 2.75
C SER A 158 23.13 -0.84 3.32
N SER A 159 21.80 -0.93 3.30
CA SER A 159 21.04 -2.03 3.89
C SER A 159 21.20 -2.17 5.42
N GLY A 160 21.57 -1.08 6.11
CA GLY A 160 22.01 -1.07 7.51
C GLY A 160 20.97 -1.59 8.50
N ASN A 161 21.32 -2.65 9.23
CA ASN A 161 20.50 -3.22 10.31
C ASN A 161 20.55 -2.33 11.55
N ASP A 162 21.70 -1.74 11.86
CA ASP A 162 21.89 -0.68 12.85
C ASP A 162 20.86 0.46 12.72
N ALA A 163 20.68 0.99 11.50
CA ALA A 163 19.67 2.01 11.23
C ALA A 163 18.23 1.49 11.41
N VAL A 164 17.94 0.22 11.08
CA VAL A 164 16.64 -0.41 11.33
C VAL A 164 16.36 -0.54 12.82
N HIS A 165 17.33 -0.95 13.64
CA HIS A 165 17.13 -1.14 15.08
C HIS A 165 16.88 0.18 15.81
N VAL A 166 17.60 1.26 15.46
CA VAL A 166 17.32 2.61 15.99
C VAL A 166 15.94 3.11 15.56
N LEU A 167 15.55 2.95 14.29
CA LEU A 167 14.21 3.32 13.82
C LEU A 167 13.11 2.46 14.48
N ALA A 168 13.38 1.19 14.79
CA ALA A 168 12.47 0.32 15.53
C ALA A 168 12.38 0.73 17.02
N ALA A 169 13.45 1.20 17.63
CA ALA A 169 13.44 1.77 18.98
C ALA A 169 12.54 3.03 19.05
N LEU A 170 12.64 3.91 18.04
CA LEU A 170 11.75 5.06 17.88
C LEU A 170 10.28 4.66 17.64
N ASP A 171 10.01 3.55 16.94
CA ASP A 171 8.67 2.93 16.86
C ASP A 171 8.33 2.05 18.09
N GLY A 172 8.89 2.35 19.26
CA GLY A 172 8.56 1.71 20.53
C GLY A 172 9.09 0.29 20.70
N GLY A 173 10.22 -0.03 20.07
CA GLY A 173 10.98 -1.26 20.23
C GLY A 173 10.71 -2.33 19.18
N VAL A 174 11.66 -3.26 19.04
CA VAL A 174 11.60 -4.39 18.09
C VAL A 174 10.31 -5.23 18.24
N PRO A 175 9.85 -5.63 19.44
CA PRO A 175 8.62 -6.44 19.56
C PRO A 175 7.36 -5.74 19.05
N ARG A 176 7.23 -4.42 19.29
CA ARG A 176 6.12 -3.60 18.80
C ARG A 176 6.20 -3.43 17.28
N THR A 177 7.41 -3.20 16.77
CA THR A 177 7.69 -3.06 15.34
C THR A 177 7.33 -4.35 14.58
N VAL A 178 7.80 -5.51 15.04
CA VAL A 178 7.50 -6.82 14.43
C VAL A 178 5.99 -7.10 14.40
N ASN A 179 5.28 -6.84 15.50
CA ASN A 179 3.82 -7.00 15.54
C ASN A 179 3.09 -6.07 14.55
N ARG A 180 3.54 -4.81 14.42
CA ARG A 180 3.01 -3.85 13.44
C ARG A 180 3.33 -4.26 12.00
N MET A 181 4.51 -4.81 11.73
CA MET A 181 4.89 -5.34 10.41
C MET A 181 4.03 -6.55 10.03
N GLN A 182 3.82 -7.51 10.94
CA GLN A 182 2.93 -8.65 10.71
C GLN A 182 1.48 -8.20 10.44
N THR A 183 1.00 -7.21 11.21
CA THR A 183 -0.33 -6.58 11.01
C THR A 183 -0.42 -5.88 9.66
N LYS A 184 0.64 -5.17 9.25
CA LYS A 184 0.74 -4.51 7.93
C LYS A 184 0.72 -5.52 6.79
N ALA A 185 1.46 -6.63 6.90
CA ALA A 185 1.47 -7.67 5.88
C ALA A 185 0.06 -8.25 5.67
N HIS A 186 -0.62 -8.67 6.75
CA HIS A 186 -2.00 -9.16 6.66
C HIS A 186 -2.97 -8.12 6.08
N ALA A 187 -2.86 -6.86 6.46
CA ALA A 187 -3.71 -5.77 5.95
C ALA A 187 -3.50 -5.50 4.44
N LEU A 188 -2.35 -5.88 3.88
CA LEU A 188 -2.04 -5.79 2.45
C LEU A 188 -2.39 -7.07 1.66
N GLY A 189 -2.84 -8.14 2.32
CA GLY A 189 -3.06 -9.45 1.69
C GLY A 189 -1.79 -10.26 1.49
N ALA A 190 -0.68 -9.85 2.11
CA ALA A 190 0.58 -10.60 2.12
C ALA A 190 0.50 -11.67 3.22
N LEU A 191 0.00 -12.85 2.84
CA LEU A 191 -0.35 -13.95 3.77
C LEU A 191 0.71 -15.06 3.85
N ASP A 192 1.75 -14.99 3.02
CA ASP A 192 2.86 -15.92 3.11
C ASP A 192 3.89 -15.50 4.17
N THR A 193 3.96 -14.19 4.42
CA THR A 193 4.93 -13.53 5.28
C THR A 193 4.75 -13.82 6.76
N HIS A 194 5.81 -14.30 7.40
CA HIS A 194 5.96 -14.34 8.84
C HIS A 194 7.18 -13.51 9.26
N VAL A 195 6.93 -12.47 10.07
CA VAL A 195 7.95 -11.53 10.55
C VAL A 195 8.45 -11.97 11.92
N VAL A 196 9.77 -12.09 12.05
CA VAL A 196 10.48 -12.39 13.31
C VAL A 196 11.42 -11.26 13.70
N SER A 197 12.07 -10.61 12.72
CA SER A 197 12.90 -9.41 12.91
C SER A 197 12.49 -8.29 11.94
N PRO A 198 12.78 -7.01 12.24
CA PRO A 198 12.41 -5.88 11.38
C PRO A 198 13.32 -5.72 10.15
N ASP A 199 14.53 -6.28 10.22
CA ASP A 199 15.59 -6.12 9.23
C ASP A 199 15.63 -7.22 8.15
N GLY A 200 14.94 -8.35 8.37
CA GLY A 200 15.00 -9.52 7.50
C GLY A 200 16.22 -10.43 7.71
N TYR A 201 16.96 -10.28 8.81
CA TYR A 201 18.07 -11.15 9.21
C TYR A 201 17.65 -12.62 9.38
N ASP A 202 18.60 -13.56 9.38
CA ASP A 202 18.29 -14.99 9.49
C ASP A 202 17.73 -15.34 10.88
N ALA A 203 16.47 -15.77 10.91
CA ALA A 203 15.77 -16.20 12.12
C ALA A 203 14.83 -17.40 11.85
N PRO A 204 14.69 -18.36 12.78
CA PRO A 204 13.80 -19.51 12.60
C PRO A 204 12.35 -19.07 12.32
N GLY A 205 11.79 -19.54 11.20
CA GLY A 205 10.43 -19.21 10.78
C GLY A 205 10.27 -17.89 10.02
N GLN A 206 11.30 -17.06 9.90
CA GLN A 206 11.25 -15.82 9.11
C GLN A 206 11.16 -16.15 7.61
N VAL A 207 10.00 -15.86 7.02
CA VAL A 207 9.71 -16.14 5.59
C VAL A 207 8.85 -15.05 4.96
N SER A 208 8.93 -14.94 3.64
CA SER A 208 7.99 -14.23 2.77
C SER A 208 7.88 -15.01 1.45
N SER A 209 7.24 -14.43 0.43
CA SER A 209 7.13 -15.01 -0.91
C SER A 209 7.37 -13.95 -1.98
N ALA A 210 7.65 -14.35 -3.23
CA ALA A 210 7.84 -13.39 -4.31
C ALA A 210 6.59 -12.52 -4.55
N PHE A 211 5.40 -13.07 -4.30
CA PHE A 211 4.13 -12.35 -4.32
C PHE A 211 4.03 -11.29 -3.22
N ASP A 212 4.27 -11.67 -1.96
CA ASP A 212 4.19 -10.76 -0.81
C ASP A 212 5.21 -9.60 -0.92
N LEU A 213 6.45 -9.91 -1.31
CA LEU A 213 7.50 -8.92 -1.53
C LEU A 213 7.18 -7.98 -2.70
N ALA A 214 6.53 -8.46 -3.76
CA ALA A 214 6.05 -7.61 -4.85
C ALA A 214 4.91 -6.69 -4.42
N ILE A 215 4.01 -7.13 -3.53
CA ILE A 215 3.02 -6.26 -2.87
C ILE A 215 3.73 -5.15 -2.10
N PHE A 216 4.72 -5.47 -1.27
CA PHE A 216 5.46 -4.46 -0.49
C PHE A 216 6.20 -3.46 -1.39
N GLY A 217 6.82 -3.92 -2.47
CA GLY A 217 7.43 -3.06 -3.47
C GLY A 217 6.43 -2.12 -4.14
N ARG A 218 5.29 -2.67 -4.61
CA ARG A 218 4.22 -1.91 -5.30
C ARG A 218 3.59 -0.85 -4.40
N GLU A 219 3.26 -1.18 -3.16
CA GLU A 219 2.71 -0.20 -2.20
C GLU A 219 3.76 0.82 -1.77
N GLY A 220 5.03 0.40 -1.63
CA GLY A 220 6.14 1.30 -1.32
C GLY A 220 6.30 2.39 -2.37
N LEU A 221 6.25 2.04 -3.66
CA LEU A 221 6.34 3.00 -4.77
C LEU A 221 5.20 4.03 -4.83
N ARG A 222 4.08 3.81 -4.10
CA ARG A 222 3.00 4.81 -3.97
C ARG A 222 3.30 5.87 -2.92
N ASN A 223 4.26 5.64 -2.02
CA ASN A 223 4.71 6.60 -1.03
C ASN A 223 5.92 7.40 -1.60
N PRO A 224 5.82 8.74 -1.75
CA PRO A 224 6.89 9.56 -2.33
C PRO A 224 8.21 9.50 -1.56
N GLU A 225 8.17 9.40 -0.22
CA GLU A 225 9.39 9.30 0.60
C GLU A 225 10.09 7.95 0.37
N PHE A 226 9.34 6.84 0.40
CA PHE A 226 9.85 5.50 0.09
C PHE A 226 10.48 5.48 -1.32
N ALA A 227 9.75 5.97 -2.32
CA ALA A 227 10.21 6.02 -3.70
C ALA A 227 11.48 6.87 -3.86
N ARG A 228 11.60 7.97 -3.10
CA ARG A 228 12.80 8.80 -3.05
C ARG A 228 14.00 8.04 -2.47
N TYR A 229 13.85 7.36 -1.34
CA TYR A 229 14.97 6.60 -0.75
C TYR A 229 15.39 5.42 -1.65
N CYS A 230 14.44 4.63 -2.15
CA CYS A 230 14.78 3.42 -2.94
C CYS A 230 15.38 3.71 -4.32
N SER A 231 15.13 4.90 -4.89
CA SER A 231 15.73 5.38 -6.14
C SER A 231 16.99 6.24 -5.97
N THR A 232 17.38 6.55 -4.73
CA THR A 232 18.63 7.28 -4.46
C THR A 232 19.82 6.33 -4.67
N ALA A 233 20.68 6.63 -5.64
CA ALA A 233 21.86 5.82 -5.94
C ALA A 233 23.00 6.06 -4.95
N GLN A 234 23.27 7.30 -4.56
CA GLN A 234 24.34 7.69 -3.64
C GLN A 234 23.87 8.82 -2.72
N ALA A 235 24.43 8.89 -1.51
CA ALA A 235 24.20 9.98 -0.56
C ALA A 235 25.39 10.16 0.38
N GLU A 236 25.44 11.27 1.10
CA GLU A 236 26.26 11.38 2.31
C GLU A 236 25.49 10.84 3.51
N PHE A 237 26.23 10.27 4.48
CA PHE A 237 25.74 9.84 5.78
C PHE A 237 26.57 10.52 6.89
N PRO A 238 25.97 10.95 8.01
CA PRO A 238 26.72 11.52 9.13
C PRO A 238 27.68 10.50 9.74
N GLY A 239 28.93 10.89 9.96
CA GLY A 239 29.92 10.13 10.76
C GLY A 239 30.51 11.01 11.85
N ASP A 240 31.30 10.44 12.76
CA ASP A 240 32.02 11.25 13.73
C ASP A 240 33.02 12.21 13.06
N GLY A 241 32.92 13.49 13.41
CA GLY A 241 33.66 14.59 12.78
C GLY A 241 33.22 14.97 11.36
N LEU A 242 33.21 14.03 10.40
CA LEU A 242 32.93 14.28 8.98
C LEU A 242 31.93 13.28 8.38
N PRO A 243 31.07 13.71 7.44
CA PRO A 243 30.21 12.80 6.69
C PRO A 243 31.02 11.94 5.72
N PHE A 244 30.48 10.76 5.38
CA PHE A 244 31.06 9.84 4.40
C PHE A 244 30.03 9.44 3.33
N GLY A 245 30.50 9.00 2.18
CA GLY A 245 29.66 8.56 1.08
C GLY A 245 29.09 7.16 1.32
N ILE A 246 27.80 6.98 1.05
CA ILE A 246 27.11 5.70 1.00
C ILE A 246 26.45 5.50 -0.37
N GLU A 247 26.42 4.25 -0.83
CA GLU A 247 25.93 3.86 -2.14
C GLU A 247 24.85 2.77 -2.04
N ASN A 248 23.92 2.77 -2.99
CA ASN A 248 22.82 1.84 -3.06
C ASN A 248 23.30 0.45 -3.46
N THR A 249 23.09 -0.51 -2.57
CA THR A 249 23.47 -1.91 -2.78
C THR A 249 22.72 -2.60 -3.94
N ASN A 250 21.69 -1.98 -4.53
CA ASN A 250 21.06 -2.46 -5.77
C ASN A 250 21.89 -2.12 -7.02
N ARG A 251 22.66 -3.10 -7.50
CA ARG A 251 23.60 -2.93 -8.62
C ARG A 251 22.95 -2.57 -9.96
N LEU A 252 21.68 -2.93 -10.20
CA LEU A 252 20.95 -2.47 -11.39
C LEU A 252 20.74 -0.94 -11.39
N LEU A 253 20.79 -0.28 -10.22
CA LEU A 253 20.69 1.18 -10.08
C LEU A 253 22.06 1.84 -10.26
N THR A 254 23.08 1.31 -9.59
CA THR A 254 24.39 1.95 -9.45
C THR A 254 25.38 1.60 -10.57
N GLY A 255 25.28 0.42 -11.17
CA GLY A 255 26.19 -0.02 -12.23
C GLY A 255 27.46 -0.72 -11.72
N GLU A 256 27.50 -1.06 -10.44
CA GLU A 256 28.69 -1.54 -9.74
C GLU A 256 28.90 -3.06 -9.84
N ASP A 257 30.10 -3.51 -9.49
CA ASP A 257 30.56 -4.91 -9.50
C ASP A 257 30.32 -5.63 -10.85
N GLY A 258 30.41 -4.90 -11.97
CA GLY A 258 30.26 -5.45 -13.33
C GLY A 258 28.81 -5.60 -13.81
N VAL A 259 27.82 -5.31 -12.97
CA VAL A 259 26.39 -5.31 -13.36
C VAL A 259 26.06 -3.99 -14.03
N ALA A 260 25.70 -3.99 -15.32
CA ALA A 260 25.35 -2.75 -16.02
C ALA A 260 24.04 -2.12 -15.48
N ARG A 261 23.99 -0.78 -15.35
CA ARG A 261 22.76 -0.05 -14.97
C ARG A 261 21.59 -0.43 -15.86
N TYR A 262 20.40 -0.59 -15.28
CA TYR A 262 19.20 -0.93 -16.01
C TYR A 262 18.42 0.34 -16.44
N PRO A 263 18.20 0.58 -17.74
CA PRO A 263 17.51 1.78 -18.21
C PRO A 263 16.08 1.90 -17.68
N GLY A 264 15.83 2.95 -16.91
CA GLY A 264 14.54 3.26 -16.30
C GLY A 264 14.32 2.64 -14.91
N LEU A 265 15.32 2.04 -14.28
CA LEU A 265 15.19 1.51 -12.91
C LEU A 265 14.89 2.64 -11.89
N ILE A 266 14.06 2.33 -10.89
CA ILE A 266 13.62 3.24 -9.81
C ILE A 266 13.74 2.61 -8.41
N GLY A 267 14.50 1.51 -8.26
CA GLY A 267 14.67 0.79 -7.00
C GLY A 267 14.53 -0.73 -7.15
N ILE A 268 14.16 -1.50 -6.11
CA ILE A 268 13.68 -1.07 -4.78
C ILE A 268 14.66 -1.48 -3.68
N LYS A 269 14.88 -2.78 -3.47
CA LYS A 269 15.79 -3.29 -2.45
C LYS A 269 16.25 -4.70 -2.77
N ASN A 270 17.54 -4.95 -2.59
CA ASN A 270 18.17 -6.27 -2.61
C ASN A 270 18.38 -6.81 -1.18
N GLY A 271 18.67 -8.10 -1.05
CA GLY A 271 19.09 -8.73 0.19
C GLY A 271 19.94 -9.96 -0.05
N TYR A 272 20.71 -10.31 0.97
CA TYR A 272 21.42 -11.58 1.07
C TYR A 272 21.47 -12.01 2.54
N THR A 273 21.28 -13.30 2.80
CA THR A 273 21.68 -13.99 4.03
C THR A 273 22.04 -15.44 3.70
N SER A 274 22.69 -16.14 4.63
CA SER A 274 23.09 -17.54 4.44
C SER A 274 21.90 -18.47 4.18
N ASN A 275 20.76 -18.25 4.82
CA ASN A 275 19.56 -19.08 4.60
C ASN A 275 18.69 -18.60 3.42
N ALA A 276 18.71 -17.30 3.08
CA ALA A 276 17.91 -16.76 1.98
C ALA A 276 18.53 -16.99 0.61
N GLY A 277 19.86 -17.05 0.52
CA GLY A 277 20.56 -16.74 -0.72
C GLY A 277 20.36 -15.28 -1.13
N ASN A 278 20.48 -14.98 -2.42
CA ASN A 278 20.28 -13.62 -2.93
C ASN A 278 18.80 -13.36 -3.25
N THR A 279 18.28 -12.22 -2.80
CA THR A 279 16.90 -11.77 -3.05
C THR A 279 16.88 -10.34 -3.60
N LEU A 280 15.93 -10.03 -4.47
CA LEU A 280 15.79 -8.71 -5.07
C LEU A 280 14.33 -8.38 -5.33
N VAL A 281 13.90 -7.20 -4.87
CA VAL A 281 12.71 -6.51 -5.38
C VAL A 281 13.21 -5.32 -6.19
N ALA A 282 12.96 -5.33 -7.48
CA ALA A 282 13.37 -4.28 -8.40
C ALA A 282 12.16 -3.70 -9.13
N ALA A 283 12.28 -2.44 -9.58
CA ALA A 283 11.24 -1.81 -10.36
C ALA A 283 11.82 -0.90 -11.43
N ALA A 284 11.19 -0.86 -12.60
CA ALA A 284 11.58 0.00 -13.70
C ALA A 284 10.38 0.65 -14.38
N ARG A 285 10.59 1.81 -14.99
CA ARG A 285 9.58 2.58 -15.70
C ARG A 285 10.01 2.85 -17.14
N ARG A 286 9.18 2.43 -18.11
CA ARG A 286 9.35 2.71 -19.54
C ARG A 286 7.97 3.00 -20.16
N GLY A 287 7.88 4.01 -21.04
CA GLY A 287 6.64 4.31 -21.77
C GLY A 287 5.40 4.63 -20.92
N GLY A 288 5.58 5.08 -19.67
CA GLY A 288 4.48 5.31 -18.71
C GLY A 288 4.11 4.08 -17.86
N HIS A 289 4.50 2.87 -18.28
CA HIS A 289 4.32 1.65 -17.50
C HIS A 289 5.41 1.51 -16.44
N THR A 290 5.06 0.96 -15.28
CA THR A 290 6.00 0.65 -14.20
C THR A 290 5.89 -0.83 -13.86
N LEU A 291 6.93 -1.60 -14.12
CA LEU A 291 6.98 -3.02 -13.78
C LEU A 291 7.72 -3.20 -12.44
N VAL A 292 7.21 -4.08 -11.59
CA VAL A 292 7.86 -4.57 -10.38
C VAL A 292 8.20 -6.04 -10.61
N VAL A 293 9.45 -6.41 -10.29
CA VAL A 293 9.93 -7.78 -10.33
C VAL A 293 10.41 -8.17 -8.93
N THR A 294 10.17 -9.42 -8.55
CA THR A 294 10.82 -10.06 -7.40
C THR A 294 11.52 -11.33 -7.85
N VAL A 295 12.76 -11.53 -7.39
CA VAL A 295 13.57 -12.73 -7.62
C VAL A 295 14.10 -13.21 -6.27
N MET A 296 13.93 -14.49 -5.96
CA MET A 296 14.36 -15.09 -4.70
C MET A 296 15.19 -16.35 -4.93
N ASN A 297 16.43 -16.32 -4.43
CA ASN A 297 17.38 -17.42 -4.39
C ASN A 297 17.64 -18.09 -5.76
N PRO A 298 18.29 -17.39 -6.73
CA PRO A 298 18.94 -18.02 -7.88
C PRO A 298 19.80 -19.22 -7.45
N GLN A 299 19.65 -20.34 -8.16
CA GLN A 299 20.39 -21.59 -7.87
C GLN A 299 21.59 -21.79 -8.79
N GLU A 300 21.70 -21.03 -9.87
CA GLU A 300 22.82 -21.07 -10.82
C GLU A 300 23.50 -19.70 -10.92
N GLY A 301 24.79 -19.71 -11.28
CA GLY A 301 25.62 -18.50 -11.30
C GLY A 301 26.21 -18.14 -9.93
N ASP A 302 26.52 -16.86 -9.75
CA ASP A 302 27.15 -16.31 -8.55
C ASP A 302 26.19 -15.33 -7.81
N GLY A 303 26.73 -14.52 -6.89
CA GLY A 303 25.96 -13.50 -6.17
C GLY A 303 25.36 -12.39 -7.05
N LEU A 304 25.71 -12.32 -8.34
CA LEU A 304 25.17 -11.34 -9.30
C LEU A 304 23.98 -11.88 -10.09
N ALA A 305 23.75 -13.21 -10.11
CA ALA A 305 22.66 -13.85 -10.85
C ALA A 305 21.28 -13.22 -10.57
N VAL A 306 21.02 -12.79 -9.33
CA VAL A 306 19.76 -12.16 -8.92
C VAL A 306 19.45 -10.87 -9.70
N TYR A 307 20.48 -10.11 -10.10
CA TYR A 307 20.32 -8.87 -10.87
C TYR A 307 20.09 -9.16 -12.35
N GLU A 308 20.77 -10.17 -12.91
CA GLU A 308 20.65 -10.54 -14.33
C GLU A 308 19.37 -11.32 -14.62
N GLU A 309 18.88 -12.15 -13.69
CA GLU A 309 17.53 -12.73 -13.74
C GLU A 309 16.45 -11.65 -13.65
N ALA A 310 16.60 -10.66 -12.76
CA ALA A 310 15.69 -9.52 -12.67
C ALA A 310 15.73 -8.62 -13.93
N ARG A 311 16.91 -8.39 -14.52
CA ARG A 311 17.07 -7.72 -15.83
C ARG A 311 16.26 -8.45 -16.90
N SER A 312 16.47 -9.76 -17.00
CA SER A 312 15.85 -10.62 -18.01
C SER A 312 14.33 -10.62 -17.88
N LEU A 313 13.80 -10.71 -16.66
CA LEU A 313 12.37 -10.57 -16.39
C LEU A 313 11.82 -9.18 -16.75
N LEU A 314 12.51 -8.09 -16.38
CA LEU A 314 12.05 -6.74 -16.72
C LEU A 314 12.05 -6.49 -18.24
N ASP A 315 13.11 -6.91 -18.95
CA ASP A 315 13.18 -6.79 -20.41
C ASP A 315 12.13 -7.67 -21.10
N TRP A 316 11.90 -8.90 -20.62
CA TRP A 316 10.76 -9.72 -21.05
C TRP A 316 9.42 -9.02 -20.82
N GLY A 317 9.18 -8.49 -19.62
CA GLY A 317 7.91 -7.85 -19.26
C GLY A 317 7.58 -6.62 -20.11
N PHE A 318 8.59 -5.79 -20.44
CA PHE A 318 8.39 -4.66 -21.35
C PHE A 318 8.17 -5.10 -22.80
N ALA A 319 8.81 -6.18 -23.25
CA ALA A 319 8.59 -6.74 -24.59
C ALA A 319 7.24 -7.49 -24.71
N ALA A 320 6.77 -8.08 -23.61
CA ALA A 320 5.52 -8.83 -23.51
C ALA A 320 4.27 -7.94 -23.31
N ALA A 321 4.45 -6.64 -23.07
CA ALA A 321 3.35 -5.70 -22.87
C ALA A 321 2.33 -5.76 -24.04
N GLY A 322 1.05 -5.95 -23.70
CA GLY A 322 -0.03 -6.14 -24.68
C GLY A 322 -0.07 -7.50 -25.39
N HIS A 323 0.87 -8.40 -25.09
CA HIS A 323 1.01 -9.73 -25.70
C HIS A 323 0.92 -10.87 -24.68
N VAL A 324 0.58 -10.60 -23.41
CA VAL A 324 0.29 -11.61 -22.39
C VAL A 324 -0.99 -11.26 -21.64
N ASP A 325 -1.81 -12.26 -21.33
CA ASP A 325 -2.90 -12.11 -20.38
C ASP A 325 -2.36 -12.23 -18.94
N PRO A 326 -2.94 -11.53 -17.94
CA PRO A 326 -2.54 -11.68 -16.54
C PRO A 326 -2.71 -13.12 -16.04
N VAL A 327 -1.71 -13.62 -15.30
CA VAL A 327 -1.76 -14.91 -14.59
C VAL A 327 -2.38 -14.79 -13.19
N GLY A 328 -2.48 -13.58 -12.65
CA GLY A 328 -3.07 -13.25 -11.36
C GLY A 328 -3.04 -11.75 -11.09
N SER A 329 -3.24 -11.34 -9.83
CA SER A 329 -3.15 -9.93 -9.42
C SER A 329 -2.58 -9.79 -8.01
N LEU A 330 -1.77 -8.75 -7.80
CA LEU A 330 -1.23 -8.30 -6.51
C LEU A 330 -2.29 -7.61 -5.62
N ASP A 331 -3.51 -7.41 -6.10
CA ASP A 331 -4.63 -6.87 -5.31
C ASP A 331 -5.24 -7.94 -4.37
N GLY A 332 -4.40 -8.54 -3.50
CA GLY A 332 -4.69 -9.75 -2.72
C GLY A 332 -5.88 -9.71 -1.75
N LEU A 333 -6.50 -8.54 -1.53
CA LEU A 333 -7.72 -8.38 -0.72
C LEU A 333 -8.76 -7.41 -1.32
N ARG A 334 -8.53 -6.84 -2.51
CA ARG A 334 -9.49 -5.89 -3.10
C ARG A 334 -10.56 -6.64 -3.90
N THR A 335 -11.64 -7.02 -3.21
CA THR A 335 -12.94 -7.09 -3.88
C THR A 335 -13.18 -5.76 -4.59
N ALA A 336 -13.64 -5.80 -5.84
CA ALA A 336 -13.86 -4.61 -6.66
C ALA A 336 -14.70 -3.56 -5.90
N PRO A 337 -14.45 -2.25 -6.09
CA PRO A 337 -15.19 -1.21 -5.37
C PRO A 337 -16.68 -1.41 -5.58
N ALA A 338 -17.43 -1.52 -4.48
CA ALA A 338 -18.87 -1.64 -4.53
C ALA A 338 -19.45 -0.49 -5.37
N PRO A 339 -20.40 -0.77 -6.29
CA PRO A 339 -21.00 0.30 -7.09
C PRO A 339 -21.58 1.34 -6.14
N LYS A 340 -21.24 2.61 -6.37
CA LYS A 340 -21.79 3.72 -5.59
C LYS A 340 -23.31 3.56 -5.53
N PRO A 341 -23.96 3.66 -4.37
CA PRO A 341 -25.40 3.58 -4.29
C PRO A 341 -25.99 4.70 -5.15
N VAL A 342 -26.55 4.34 -6.30
CA VAL A 342 -27.40 5.23 -7.06
C VAL A 342 -28.60 5.47 -6.16
N HIS A 343 -28.77 6.71 -5.69
CA HIS A 343 -30.00 7.11 -5.01
C HIS A 343 -31.15 6.99 -6.01
N SER A 344 -31.78 5.82 -6.05
CA SER A 344 -33.05 5.62 -6.73
C SER A 344 -34.08 6.43 -5.98
N ALA A 345 -34.40 7.62 -6.50
CA ALA A 345 -35.41 8.50 -5.95
C ALA A 345 -36.77 7.81 -6.11
N VAL A 346 -37.25 7.16 -5.05
CA VAL A 346 -38.62 6.69 -4.97
C VAL A 346 -39.53 7.91 -5.02
N PRO A 347 -40.45 8.05 -6.00
CA PRO A 347 -41.38 9.16 -6.02
C PRO A 347 -42.37 9.01 -4.86
N VAL A 348 -42.35 9.95 -3.93
CA VAL A 348 -43.33 10.02 -2.84
C VAL A 348 -44.67 10.42 -3.42
N ALA A 349 -45.61 9.48 -3.49
CA ALA A 349 -46.99 9.77 -3.82
C ALA A 349 -47.63 10.60 -2.68
N ALA A 350 -48.19 11.76 -3.01
CA ALA A 350 -48.82 12.64 -2.04
C ALA A 350 -50.15 12.05 -1.55
N ALA A 351 -50.27 11.83 -0.24
CA ALA A 351 -51.52 11.42 0.38
C ALA A 351 -52.40 12.64 0.65
N THR A 352 -53.56 12.72 -0.02
CA THR A 352 -54.63 13.67 0.30
C THR A 352 -55.36 13.23 1.56
N GLY A 353 -55.36 14.06 2.61
CA GLY A 353 -56.08 13.77 3.86
C GLY A 353 -57.60 14.04 3.77
N PRO A 354 -58.43 13.38 4.62
CA PRO A 354 -59.86 13.65 4.73
C PRO A 354 -60.20 14.65 5.86
N THR A 355 -61.31 15.36 5.69
CA THR A 355 -61.90 16.35 6.61
C THR A 355 -62.84 15.74 7.68
N PRO A 356 -63.00 16.37 8.86
CA PRO A 356 -64.01 16.02 9.89
C PRO A 356 -65.23 16.99 9.87
N PRO A 357 -66.22 16.88 10.79
CA PRO A 357 -66.91 15.71 11.38
C PRO A 357 -68.47 15.84 11.30
N ASP A 358 -69.25 14.86 11.81
CA ASP A 358 -70.29 15.06 12.87
C ASP A 358 -71.21 13.83 13.17
N ASP A 359 -71.50 13.68 14.48
CA ASP A 359 -72.71 13.23 15.20
C ASP A 359 -73.40 11.82 15.20
N THR A 360 -73.86 11.47 16.42
CA THR A 360 -74.94 10.52 16.86
C THR A 360 -74.75 8.98 16.74
N ASP A 361 -75.22 8.10 17.65
CA ASP A 361 -75.65 8.16 19.09
C ASP A 361 -75.88 6.71 19.67
N TRP A 362 -76.09 6.58 21.00
CA TRP A 362 -76.66 5.44 21.81
C TRP A 362 -75.89 4.12 22.10
N THR A 363 -75.34 4.06 23.32
CA THR A 363 -75.47 3.04 24.42
C THR A 363 -75.64 1.52 24.18
N GLU A 364 -74.88 0.71 24.95
CA GLU A 364 -75.46 -0.14 26.05
C GLU A 364 -74.42 -0.60 27.12
N THR A 365 -74.93 -0.90 28.31
CA THR A 365 -74.37 -1.31 29.64
C THR A 365 -73.14 -2.25 29.68
N ALA A 366 -72.08 -2.03 30.49
CA ALA A 366 -71.89 -2.24 31.96
C ALA A 366 -71.83 -3.74 32.40
N THR A 367 -70.95 -4.26 33.30
CA THR A 367 -70.48 -3.80 34.65
C THR A 367 -69.20 -4.50 35.21
N VAL A 368 -68.34 -3.76 35.97
CA VAL A 368 -67.68 -4.12 37.28
C VAL A 368 -66.67 -5.31 37.34
N ALA A 369 -65.51 -5.36 38.05
CA ALA A 369 -64.70 -4.57 39.04
C ALA A 369 -63.17 -4.86 38.82
N GLY A 370 -62.15 -4.24 39.42
CA GLY A 370 -62.01 -3.07 40.32
C GLY A 370 -60.72 -3.09 41.19
N ILE A 371 -60.01 -1.95 41.31
CA ILE A 371 -59.17 -1.47 42.47
C ILE A 371 -57.90 -2.32 42.86
N SER A 372 -56.63 -1.89 42.78
CA SER A 372 -55.87 -0.73 43.37
C SER A 372 -55.48 -0.91 44.87
N VAL A 373 -54.31 -0.53 45.44
CA VAL A 373 -53.11 0.23 44.98
C VAL A 373 -51.92 0.09 46.00
N LEU A 374 -50.67 0.50 45.65
CA LEU A 374 -49.44 0.61 46.53
C LEU A 374 -48.83 -0.71 47.08
N GLY A 375 -47.61 -0.80 47.64
CA GLY A 375 -46.54 0.18 47.94
C GLY A 375 -45.24 -0.52 48.43
N ALA A 376 -44.18 0.21 48.79
CA ALA A 376 -42.83 -0.33 49.04
C ALA A 376 -42.41 -0.50 50.53
N ALA A 377 -41.28 -1.21 50.74
CA ALA A 377 -40.48 -1.32 52.00
C ALA A 377 -41.07 -2.26 53.10
N LEU A 378 -40.32 -2.91 54.02
CA LEU A 378 -38.88 -3.02 54.38
C LEU A 378 -38.66 -4.30 55.27
N VAL A 379 -37.47 -4.48 55.88
CA VAL A 379 -37.11 -5.31 57.09
C VAL A 379 -36.63 -6.75 56.80
N ALA A 380 -35.60 -7.35 57.43
CA ALA A 380 -34.36 -6.91 58.14
C ALA A 380 -33.47 -8.18 58.40
N LEU A 381 -32.16 -8.18 58.16
CA LEU A 381 -31.02 -7.90 59.08
C LEU A 381 -30.76 -8.91 60.23
N ILE A 382 -29.61 -9.60 60.19
CA ILE A 382 -28.91 -10.16 61.38
C ILE A 382 -27.40 -9.85 61.30
N LEU A 383 -27.02 -8.80 62.06
CA LEU A 383 -25.92 -8.70 63.06
C LEU A 383 -24.49 -9.20 62.72
N ARG A 384 -23.42 -8.37 62.77
CA ARG A 384 -22.80 -7.53 63.85
C ARG A 384 -21.88 -8.27 64.83
N SER A 385 -20.57 -7.94 64.76
CA SER A 385 -19.78 -7.28 65.83
C SER A 385 -18.46 -6.74 65.23
N LYS A 386 -18.18 -5.43 65.32
CA LYS A 386 -17.29 -4.73 66.29
C LYS A 386 -15.83 -5.24 66.33
N GLY A 387 -14.76 -4.45 66.15
CA GLY A 387 -14.62 -3.03 65.77
C GLY A 387 -13.36 -2.37 66.39
N THR A 388 -12.79 -1.32 65.76
CA THR A 388 -11.80 -0.31 66.28
C THR A 388 -10.47 -0.83 66.88
N THR A 389 -9.25 -0.34 66.61
CA THR A 389 -8.67 1.04 66.56
C THR A 389 -7.38 1.03 65.68
N ARG A 390 -7.03 2.03 64.85
CA ARG A 390 -6.44 3.38 65.07
C ARG A 390 -4.96 3.41 65.56
N SER A 391 -4.18 4.31 64.95
CA SER A 391 -2.74 4.67 65.13
C SER A 391 -1.77 3.87 64.23
N LYS A 392 -0.87 4.39 63.37
CA LYS A 392 -0.01 5.60 63.23
C LYS A 392 1.42 5.40 63.77
N ASP A 393 2.40 5.73 62.91
CA ASP A 393 3.88 5.82 63.11
C ASP A 393 4.55 4.45 63.40
N VAL A 394 5.62 4.00 62.72
CA VAL A 394 6.87 4.61 62.24
C VAL A 394 7.21 4.17 60.81
#